data_AF-A0A2W5RZG5-F1
#
_entry.id   AF-A0A2W5RZG5-F1
#
_cell.length_a   1.000
_cell.length_b   1.000
_cell.length_c   1.000
_cell.angle_alpha   90.00
_cell.angle_beta   90.00
_cell.angle_gamma   90.00
#
_symmetry.space_group_name_H-M   'P 1'
#
loop_
_entity.id
_entity.type
_entity.pdbx_description
1 polymer ?
#
loop_
_entity_poly.entity_id
_entity_poly.type
_entity_poly.pdbx_seq_one_letter_code
_entity_poly.pdbx_strand_id
1 'polypeptide(L)' 'MTGADIKGYRTLSEGDKQQMNHLKDVSRHFINLLETAKESGADPRWIARARTAMQDACMFGCRAVAKPDDDC' A
#
# COMPACT_ATOMS: atom_id res chain seq x y z
N MET A 1 -12.84 -9.77 20.73
CA MET A 1 -12.05 -8.71 20.08
C MET A 1 -12.98 -8.04 19.08
N THR A 2 -13.64 -6.98 19.52
CA THR A 2 -14.60 -6.22 18.73
C THR A 2 -13.85 -5.49 17.63
N GLY A 3 -14.20 -5.77 16.37
CA GLY A 3 -13.77 -4.96 15.24
C GLY A 3 -14.29 -3.55 15.48
N ALA A 4 -13.43 -2.66 15.95
CA ALA A 4 -13.76 -1.26 16.08
C ALA A 4 -14.03 -0.77 14.67
N ASP A 5 -15.28 -0.39 14.40
CA ASP A 5 -15.62 0.38 13.21
C ASP A 5 -14.72 1.61 13.22
N ILE A 6 -13.70 1.60 12.36
CA ILE A 6 -12.82 2.75 12.18
C ILE A 6 -13.71 3.83 11.58
N LYS A 7 -14.12 4.78 12.43
CA LYS A 7 -14.95 5.93 12.07
C LYS A 7 -14.36 6.60 10.82
N GLY A 8 -15.17 6.77 9.77
CA GLY A 8 -14.79 7.39 8.50
C GLY A 8 -14.57 6.44 7.33
N TYR A 9 -14.85 5.13 7.46
CA TYR A 9 -14.88 4.20 6.33
C TYR A 9 -16.20 3.43 6.29
N ARG A 10 -16.68 3.18 5.06
CA ARG A 10 -17.73 2.18 4.83
C ARG A 10 -17.27 0.79 5.28
N THR A 11 -18.20 -0.10 5.61
CA THR A 11 -17.89 -1.52 5.82
C THR A 11 -17.26 -2.12 4.55
N LEU A 12 -16.08 -2.70 4.69
CA LEU A 12 -15.37 -3.35 3.59
C LEU A 12 -15.89 -4.77 3.35
N SER A 13 -16.23 -5.08 2.12
CA SER A 13 -16.53 -6.45 1.70
C SER A 13 -15.27 -7.31 1.67
N GLU A 14 -15.43 -8.64 1.64
CA GLU A 14 -14.29 -9.54 1.44
C GLU A 14 -13.59 -9.30 0.11
N GLY A 15 -14.33 -8.90 -0.94
CA GLY A 15 -13.75 -8.50 -2.22
C GLY A 15 -12.84 -7.27 -2.10
N ASP A 16 -13.27 -6.25 -1.35
CA ASP A 16 -12.47 -5.05 -1.09
C ASP A 16 -11.16 -5.42 -0.37
N LYS A 17 -11.26 -6.29 0.66
CA LYS A 17 -10.09 -6.76 1.42
C LYS A 17 -9.12 -7.54 0.53
N GLN A 18 -9.63 -8.41 -0.35
CA GLN A 18 -8.79 -9.15 -1.30
C GLN A 18 -8.07 -8.20 -2.27
N GLN A 19 -8.77 -7.21 -2.82
CA GLN A 19 -8.16 -6.21 -3.69
C GLN A 19 -7.07 -5.40 -2.98
N MET A 20 -7.34 -4.92 -1.75
CA MET A 20 -6.36 -4.19 -0.94
C MET A 20 -5.14 -5.07 -0.60
N ASN A 21 -5.35 -6.35 -0.30
CA ASN A 21 -4.25 -7.28 -0.05
C ASN A 21 -3.40 -7.49 -1.31
N HIS A 22 -4.01 -7.62 -2.48
CA HIS A 22 -3.28 -7.73 -3.74
C HIS A 22 -2.40 -6.49 -4.01
N LEU A 23 -2.92 -5.28 -3.76
CA LEU A 23 -2.13 -4.04 -3.87
C LEU A 23 -0.93 -4.05 -2.91
N LYS A 24 -1.14 -4.50 -1.67
CA LYS A 24 -0.08 -4.62 -0.66
C LYS A 24 0.95 -5.68 -1.04
N ASP A 25 0.54 -6.78 -1.65
CA ASP A 25 1.45 -7.84 -2.12
C ASP A 25 2.38 -7.32 -3.21
N VAL A 26 1.83 -6.62 -4.21
CA VAL A 26 2.62 -6.00 -5.28
C VAL A 26 3.58 -4.94 -4.72
N SER A 27 3.12 -4.09 -3.81
CA SER A 27 3.97 -3.09 -3.13
C SER A 27 5.15 -3.73 -2.40
N ARG A 28 4.88 -4.78 -1.61
CA ARG A 28 5.92 -5.53 -0.89
C ARG A 28 6.90 -6.21 -1.84
N HIS A 29 6.40 -6.82 -2.92
CA HIS A 29 7.24 -7.45 -3.92
C HIS A 29 8.17 -6.44 -4.61
N PHE A 30 7.62 -5.31 -5.06
CA PHE A 30 8.41 -4.24 -5.68
C PHE A 30 9.50 -3.71 -4.74
N ILE A 31 9.15 -3.46 -3.46
CA ILE A 31 10.10 -3.01 -2.45
C ILE A 31 11.22 -4.04 -2.23
N ASN A 32 10.93 -5.34 -2.26
CA ASN A 32 11.96 -6.37 -2.15
C ASN A 32 12.90 -6.36 -3.38
N LEU A 33 12.36 -6.17 -4.59
CA LEU A 33 13.18 -6.02 -5.80
C LEU A 33 14.12 -4.81 -5.73
N LEU A 34 13.68 -3.71 -5.09
CA LEU A 34 14.54 -2.56 -4.86
C LEU A 34 15.73 -2.87 -3.94
N GLU A 35 15.55 -3.70 -2.93
CA GLU A 35 16.68 -4.12 -2.07
C GLU A 35 17.66 -5.02 -2.83
N THR A 36 17.18 -5.95 -3.65
CA THR A 36 18.06 -6.73 -4.54
C THR A 36 18.80 -5.85 -5.55
N ALA A 37 18.16 -4.82 -6.11
CA ALA A 37 18.80 -3.87 -7.01
C ALA A 37 19.90 -3.06 -6.29
N LYS A 38 19.65 -2.68 -5.03
CA LYS A 38 20.64 -2.00 -4.17
C LYS A 38 21.86 -2.88 -3.90
N GLU A 39 21.67 -4.16 -3.63
CA GLU A 39 22.77 -5.15 -3.50
C GLU A 39 23.60 -5.27 -4.79
N SER A 40 22.98 -5.00 -5.94
CA SER A 40 23.63 -5.03 -7.27
C SER A 40 24.30 -3.69 -7.64
N GLY A 41 24.38 -2.72 -6.72
CA GLY A 41 25.06 -1.44 -6.93
C GLY A 41 24.19 -0.32 -7.52
N ALA A 42 22.86 -0.47 -7.55
CA ALA A 42 21.97 0.62 -7.95
C ALA A 42 22.05 1.81 -6.98
N ASP A 43 21.84 3.03 -7.49
CA ASP A 43 21.94 4.28 -6.72
C ASP A 43 20.94 4.29 -5.52
N PRO A 44 21.44 4.29 -4.27
CA PRO A 44 20.59 4.26 -3.08
C PRO A 44 19.61 5.43 -2.98
N ARG A 45 19.95 6.59 -3.56
CA ARG A 45 19.09 7.78 -3.54
C ARG A 45 17.81 7.53 -4.32
N TRP A 46 17.92 6.92 -5.50
CA TRP A 46 16.78 6.60 -6.34
C TRP A 46 15.98 5.41 -5.80
N ILE A 47 16.64 4.43 -5.20
CA ILE A 47 15.99 3.33 -4.47
C ILE A 47 15.10 3.86 -3.34
N ALA A 48 15.62 4.77 -2.51
CA ALA A 48 14.84 5.37 -1.42
C ALA A 48 13.61 6.12 -1.95
N ARG A 49 13.76 6.90 -3.04
CA ARG A 49 12.64 7.62 -3.65
C ARG A 49 11.60 6.68 -4.25
N ALA A 50 12.03 5.61 -4.92
CA ALA A 50 11.14 4.60 -5.48
C ALA A 50 10.35 3.86 -4.39
N ARG A 51 11.00 3.52 -3.26
CA ARG A 51 10.34 2.93 -2.09
C ARG A 51 9.23 3.82 -1.56
N THR A 52 9.50 5.10 -1.32
CA THR A 52 8.48 6.06 -0.84
C THR A 52 7.34 6.20 -1.85
N ALA A 53 7.66 6.35 -3.14
CA ALA A 53 6.63 6.45 -4.18
C ALA A 53 5.73 5.20 -4.25
N MET A 54 6.28 3.99 -4.08
CA MET A 54 5.48 2.76 -4.03
C MET A 54 4.61 2.69 -2.78
N GLN A 55 5.12 3.13 -1.63
CA GLN A 55 4.34 3.19 -0.38
C GLN A 55 3.15 4.15 -0.53
N ASP A 56 3.39 5.34 -1.10
CA ASP A 56 2.34 6.32 -1.38
C ASP A 56 1.32 5.77 -2.39
N ALA A 57 1.78 5.18 -3.49
CA ALA A 57 0.91 4.56 -4.49
C ALA A 57 0.05 3.44 -3.89
N CYS A 58 0.63 2.59 -3.03
CA CYS A 58 -0.10 1.54 -2.32
C CYS A 58 -1.14 2.12 -1.36
N MET A 59 -0.80 3.19 -0.63
CA MET A 59 -1.72 3.89 0.26
C MET A 59 -2.88 4.49 -0.53
N PHE A 60 -2.61 5.23 -1.60
CA PHE A 60 -3.65 5.83 -2.46
C PHE A 60 -4.54 4.76 -3.10
N GLY A 61 -3.95 3.67 -3.61
CA GLY A 61 -4.71 2.54 -4.16
C GLY A 61 -5.61 1.89 -3.12
N CYS A 62 -5.11 1.65 -1.90
CA CYS A 62 -5.92 1.12 -0.80
C CYS A 62 -7.06 2.07 -0.41
N ARG A 63 -6.81 3.38 -0.36
CA ARG A 63 -7.85 4.39 -0.10
C ARG A 63 -8.90 4.44 -1.19
N ALA A 64 -8.51 4.30 -2.46
CA ALA A 64 -9.45 4.26 -3.58
C ALA A 64 -10.43 3.07 -3.50
N VAL A 65 -9.96 1.91 -3.01
CA VAL A 65 -10.83 0.76 -2.72
C VAL A 65 -11.68 1.01 -1.48
N ALA A 66 -11.05 1.50 -0.41
CA ALA A 66 -11.70 1.66 0.87
C ALA A 66 -12.79 2.74 0.87
N LYS A 67 -12.67 3.78 0.02
CA LYS A 67 -13.59 4.91 -0.09
C LYS A 67 -13.93 5.48 1.29
N PRO A 68 -12.95 6.04 2.01
CA PRO A 68 -13.24 6.77 3.24
C PRO A 68 -14.25 7.87 2.95
N ASP A 69 -15.11 8.17 3.92
CA ASP A 69 -16.00 9.32 3.85
C ASP A 69 -15.15 10.60 3.78
N ASP A 70 -15.60 11.57 2.98
CA ASP A 70 -14.87 12.83 2.68
C ASP A 70 -14.61 13.71 3.92
N ASP A 71 -15.18 13.36 5.08
CA ASP A 71 -15.02 14.06 6.37
C ASP A 71 -13.75 13.64 7.16
N CYS A 72 -12.74 13.03 6.51
CA CYS A 72 -11.50 12.56 7.14
C CYS A 72 -10.21 13.16 6.55
#